data_AF-A0A0D2DK89-F1
#
_entry.id   AF-A0A0D2DK89-F1
#
_cell.length_a   1.000
_cell.length_b   1.000
_cell.length_c   1.000
_cell.angle_alpha   90.00
_cell.angle_beta   90.00
_cell.angle_gamma   90.00
#
_symmetry.space_group_name_H-M   'P 1'
#
loop_
_entity.id
_entity.type
_entity.pdbx_description
1 polymer ?
#
loop_
_entity_poly.entity_id
_entity_poly.type
_entity_poly.pdbx_seq_one_letter_code
_entity_poly.pdbx_strand_id
1 'polypeptide(L)'
;MVVVIAGGVAAKHGVVFKSAMAIETARNVSHVVFDKTGTLTQGELSVAEAVYLSNKDDLVESITLGLTCDSKHPVSAAISTYLKENGVDAAKIGDSKSVTGKGVEGTFDGANVRGGNTRWLSAETLPEVQDLLAKGLTVFGVAINDQLIAVFGLSDCLRPDSHSVVTELQKRNIAISIVSGDDTGAVEAVAAKLGIPASHVRSRCTPGDKQVYLKNLMADEKKVVIFCGDGTNDAVALAQADIGVHMNSGSDVAQTAADVVLVRPYLGGILVLLDLSKAALHRIFFNFAWSFVYNLFAILLAAGAFVNARIPPQYAGLGEIVSVVPVILIALHLRWFKREY
;
A
#
# COMPACT_ATOMS: atom_id res chain seq x y z
N MET A 1 -14.87 -0.49 -24.80
CA MET A 1 -14.88 -1.98 -24.76
C MET A 1 -13.60 -2.58 -24.18
N VAL A 2 -12.40 -2.27 -24.71
CA VAL A 2 -11.14 -2.84 -24.16
C VAL A 2 -10.99 -2.54 -22.66
N VAL A 3 -11.24 -1.30 -22.24
CA VAL A 3 -11.22 -0.89 -20.82
C VAL A 3 -12.16 -1.72 -19.95
N VAL A 4 -13.39 -1.99 -20.41
CA VAL A 4 -14.38 -2.80 -19.68
C VAL A 4 -13.90 -4.25 -19.54
N ILE A 5 -13.37 -4.82 -20.63
CA ILE A 5 -12.83 -6.19 -20.59
C ILE A 5 -11.58 -6.25 -19.70
N ALA A 6 -10.70 -5.24 -19.77
CA ALA A 6 -9.53 -5.11 -18.91
C ALA A 6 -9.95 -5.08 -17.44
N GLY A 7 -10.94 -4.26 -17.06
CA GLY A 7 -11.48 -4.23 -15.70
C GLY A 7 -12.01 -5.60 -15.25
N GLY A 8 -12.73 -6.31 -16.11
CA GLY A 8 -13.19 -7.67 -15.83
C GLY A 8 -12.06 -8.70 -15.67
N VAL A 9 -11.01 -8.60 -16.49
CA VAL A 9 -9.81 -9.45 -16.39
C VAL A 9 -9.01 -9.12 -15.13
N ALA A 10 -8.88 -7.84 -14.78
CA ALA A 10 -8.24 -7.36 -13.57
C ALA A 10 -8.93 -7.93 -12.33
N ALA A 11 -10.26 -7.83 -12.27
CA ALA A 11 -11.05 -8.30 -11.13
C ALA A 11 -10.86 -9.80 -10.90
N LYS A 12 -10.77 -10.61 -11.96
CA LYS A 12 -10.44 -12.04 -11.87
C LYS A 12 -9.06 -12.31 -11.27
N HIS A 13 -8.12 -11.38 -11.43
CA HIS A 13 -6.79 -11.44 -10.84
C HIS A 13 -6.68 -10.71 -9.48
N GLY A 14 -7.80 -10.24 -8.93
CA GLY A 14 -7.83 -9.58 -7.62
C GLY A 14 -7.48 -8.09 -7.65
N VAL A 15 -7.50 -7.44 -8.83
CA VAL A 15 -7.23 -6.02 -9.01
C VAL A 15 -8.51 -5.33 -9.49
N VAL A 16 -8.99 -4.32 -8.77
CA VAL A 16 -10.20 -3.57 -9.15
C VAL A 16 -9.81 -2.15 -9.49
N PHE A 17 -10.08 -1.76 -10.74
CA PHE A 17 -9.91 -0.39 -11.19
C PHE A 17 -11.17 0.43 -10.88
N LYS A 18 -11.00 1.54 -10.17
CA LYS A 18 -12.03 2.56 -9.96
C LYS A 18 -11.92 3.69 -10.98
N SER A 19 -10.71 3.95 -11.48
CA SER A 19 -10.44 4.91 -12.54
C SER A 19 -10.00 4.20 -13.82
N ALA A 20 -10.61 4.57 -14.96
CA ALA A 20 -10.14 4.11 -16.27
C ALA A 20 -8.75 4.68 -16.61
N MET A 21 -8.44 5.87 -16.09
CA MET A 21 -7.16 6.55 -16.32
C MET A 21 -5.99 5.74 -15.73
N ALA A 22 -6.20 5.08 -14.59
CA ALA A 22 -5.20 4.19 -14.00
C ALA A 22 -4.83 3.00 -14.92
N ILE A 23 -5.77 2.50 -15.74
CA ILE A 23 -5.48 1.46 -16.74
C ILE A 23 -4.55 1.99 -17.83
N GLU A 24 -4.63 3.27 -18.17
CA GLU A 24 -3.82 3.86 -19.25
C GLU A 24 -2.45 4.31 -18.76
N THR A 25 -2.40 4.85 -17.54
CA THR A 25 -1.20 5.45 -16.95
C THR A 25 -0.24 4.41 -16.39
N ALA A 26 -0.73 3.28 -15.87
CA ALA A 26 0.10 2.32 -15.12
C ALA A 26 1.29 1.76 -15.92
N ARG A 27 1.19 1.61 -17.25
CA ARG A 27 2.32 1.12 -18.07
C ARG A 27 3.55 2.03 -18.07
N ASN A 28 3.37 3.31 -17.75
CA ASN A 28 4.42 4.33 -17.77
C ASN A 28 5.03 4.55 -16.38
N VAL A 29 4.63 3.76 -15.39
CA VAL A 29 5.12 3.87 -14.01
C VAL A 29 6.63 3.74 -13.97
N SER A 30 7.25 4.73 -13.35
CA SER A 30 8.69 4.83 -13.19
C SER A 30 9.12 4.70 -11.73
N HIS A 31 8.19 4.94 -10.80
CA HIS A 31 8.45 4.90 -9.37
C HIS A 31 7.26 4.34 -8.60
N VAL A 32 7.51 3.43 -7.67
CA VAL A 32 6.52 2.91 -6.73
C VAL A 32 6.93 3.28 -5.31
N VAL A 33 6.04 3.97 -4.60
CA VAL A 33 6.23 4.37 -3.20
C VAL A 33 5.33 3.51 -2.34
N PHE A 34 5.91 2.80 -1.39
CA PHE A 34 5.19 1.95 -0.47
C PHE A 34 5.10 2.61 0.91
N ASP A 35 3.92 2.53 1.53
CA ASP A 35 3.89 2.52 2.99
C ASP A 35 4.50 1.22 3.52
N LYS A 36 5.02 1.25 4.75
CA LYS A 36 5.62 0.07 5.38
C LYS A 36 4.53 -0.82 5.99
N THR A 37 3.77 -0.29 6.95
CA THR A 37 2.89 -1.06 7.83
C THR A 37 1.65 -1.46 7.05
N GLY A 38 1.28 -2.75 7.10
CA GLY A 38 0.10 -3.27 6.39
C GLY A 38 0.17 -3.27 4.86
N THR A 39 1.21 -2.65 4.27
CA THR A 39 1.49 -2.71 2.83
C THR A 39 2.64 -3.65 2.50
N LEU A 40 3.89 -3.31 2.84
CA LEU A 40 5.04 -4.23 2.68
C LEU A 40 5.06 -5.33 3.74
N THR A 41 4.48 -5.04 4.89
CA THR A 41 4.27 -5.97 5.98
C THR A 41 2.81 -6.41 6.06
N GLN A 42 2.53 -7.41 6.89
CA GLN A 42 1.17 -7.92 7.06
C GLN A 42 0.28 -6.98 7.87
N GLY A 43 0.88 -6.07 8.67
CA GLY A 43 0.14 -5.20 9.58
C GLY A 43 -0.26 -5.91 10.88
N GLU A 44 0.21 -7.15 11.06
CA GLU A 44 0.00 -7.97 12.24
C GLU A 44 1.24 -7.84 13.13
N LEU A 45 1.17 -6.91 14.07
CA LEU A 45 2.24 -6.71 15.04
C LEU A 45 2.28 -7.87 16.03
N SER A 46 3.49 -8.32 16.35
CA SER A 46 3.77 -9.32 17.38
C SER A 46 4.87 -8.82 18.29
N VAL A 47 4.79 -9.15 19.58
CA VAL A 47 5.85 -8.84 20.54
C VAL A 47 7.02 -9.79 20.26
N ALA A 48 8.14 -9.23 19.81
CA ALA A 48 9.36 -9.96 19.56
C ALA A 48 10.20 -10.09 20.84
N GLU A 49 10.19 -9.05 21.68
CA GLU A 49 11.00 -9.00 22.90
C GLU A 49 10.28 -8.14 23.95
N ALA A 50 10.36 -8.56 25.22
CA ALA A 50 9.85 -7.83 26.36
C ALA A 50 10.95 -7.68 27.41
N VAL A 51 11.22 -6.45 27.83
CA VAL A 51 12.24 -6.10 28.81
C VAL A 51 11.55 -5.45 30.00
N TYR A 52 11.77 -5.99 31.19
CA TYR A 52 11.24 -5.47 32.45
C TYR A 52 12.39 -4.84 33.23
N LEU A 53 12.22 -3.56 33.61
CA LEU A 53 13.28 -2.75 34.26
C LEU A 53 13.29 -2.88 35.78
N SER A 54 12.14 -3.21 36.36
CA SER A 54 12.03 -3.77 37.70
C SER A 54 12.09 -5.30 37.62
N ASN A 55 12.26 -5.99 38.77
CA ASN A 55 12.06 -7.44 38.82
C ASN A 55 10.76 -7.79 38.08
N LYS A 56 10.80 -8.85 37.27
CA LYS A 56 9.62 -9.34 36.54
C LYS A 56 8.55 -9.69 37.58
N ASP A 57 7.65 -8.74 37.79
CA ASP A 57 6.54 -8.83 38.73
C ASP A 57 5.29 -9.00 37.88
N ASP A 58 4.49 -10.02 38.21
CA ASP A 58 3.23 -10.32 37.52
C ASP A 58 2.33 -9.07 37.47
N LEU A 59 2.49 -8.16 38.45
CA LEU A 59 1.82 -6.87 38.50
C LEU A 59 2.10 -5.97 37.29
N VAL A 60 3.34 -5.92 36.78
CA VAL A 60 3.69 -5.09 35.62
C VAL A 60 2.99 -5.60 34.36
N GLU A 61 2.93 -6.92 34.21
CA GLU A 61 2.22 -7.57 33.11
C GLU A 61 0.72 -7.30 33.20
N SER A 62 0.12 -7.46 34.40
CA SER A 62 -1.29 -7.17 34.64
C SER A 62 -1.67 -5.71 34.36
N ILE A 63 -0.85 -4.76 34.81
CA ILE A 63 -1.04 -3.32 34.54
C ILE A 63 -0.96 -3.04 33.04
N THR A 64 0.05 -3.59 32.36
CA THR A 64 0.22 -3.40 30.91
C THR A 64 -0.96 -3.95 30.13
N LEU A 65 -1.44 -5.13 30.50
CA LEU A 65 -2.61 -5.74 29.88
C LEU A 65 -3.87 -4.90 30.13
N GLY A 66 -4.08 -4.43 31.36
CA GLY A 66 -5.20 -3.54 31.69
C GLY A 66 -5.18 -2.21 30.93
N LEU A 67 -3.99 -1.67 30.65
CA LEU A 67 -3.84 -0.43 29.89
C LEU A 67 -4.15 -0.60 28.40
N THR A 68 -3.84 -1.78 27.86
CA THR A 68 -3.89 -2.05 26.41
C THR A 68 -5.16 -2.76 25.96
N CYS A 69 -5.88 -3.46 26.85
CA CYS A 69 -6.99 -4.33 26.47
C CYS A 69 -8.18 -3.63 25.81
N ASP A 70 -8.43 -2.37 26.18
CA ASP A 70 -9.55 -1.58 25.66
C ASP A 70 -9.17 -0.77 24.41
N SER A 71 -7.89 -0.76 24.04
CA SER A 71 -7.39 0.01 22.91
C SER A 71 -7.46 -0.79 21.61
N LYS A 72 -8.11 -0.21 20.60
CA LYS A 72 -8.19 -0.80 19.24
C LYS A 72 -6.92 -0.60 18.40
N HIS A 73 -5.88 0.02 18.98
CA HIS A 73 -4.65 0.29 18.25
C HIS A 73 -3.86 -1.03 18.03
N PRO A 74 -3.30 -1.28 16.84
CA PRO A 74 -2.59 -2.54 16.52
C PRO A 74 -1.48 -2.88 17.52
N VAL A 75 -0.72 -1.88 17.99
CA VAL A 75 0.32 -2.06 19.02
C VAL A 75 -0.27 -2.57 20.34
N SER A 76 -1.37 -1.98 20.80
CA SER A 76 -2.05 -2.40 22.03
C SER A 76 -2.62 -3.80 21.90
N ALA A 77 -3.21 -4.12 20.75
CA ALA A 77 -3.76 -5.45 20.46
C ALA A 77 -2.66 -6.53 20.48
N ALA A 78 -1.49 -6.25 19.91
CA ALA A 78 -0.35 -7.16 19.91
C ALA A 78 0.18 -7.46 21.32
N ILE A 79 0.33 -6.41 22.15
CA ILE A 79 0.76 -6.55 23.55
C ILE A 79 -0.30 -7.31 24.37
N SER A 80 -1.57 -6.95 24.20
CA SER A 80 -2.67 -7.64 24.88
C SER A 80 -2.74 -9.12 24.53
N THR A 81 -2.51 -9.47 23.26
CA THR A 81 -2.48 -10.87 22.81
C THR A 81 -1.31 -11.62 23.43
N TYR A 82 -0.10 -11.05 23.34
CA TYR A 82 1.11 -11.61 23.95
C TYR A 82 0.96 -11.89 25.46
N LEU A 83 0.41 -10.94 26.22
CA LEU A 83 0.22 -11.10 27.66
C LEU A 83 -0.87 -12.12 28.00
N LYS A 84 -1.98 -12.16 27.25
CA LYS A 84 -3.03 -13.17 27.44
C LYS A 84 -2.54 -14.58 27.13
N GLU A 85 -1.75 -14.76 26.08
CA GLU A 85 -1.16 -16.06 25.73
C GLU A 85 -0.17 -16.55 26.80
N ASN A 86 0.48 -15.62 27.51
CA ASN A 86 1.31 -15.91 28.67
C ASN A 86 0.53 -16.14 29.99
N GLY A 87 -0.81 -16.11 29.95
CA GLY A 87 -1.66 -16.42 31.10
C GLY A 87 -1.83 -15.27 32.10
N VAL A 88 -1.59 -14.02 31.68
CA VAL A 88 -1.69 -12.84 32.53
C VAL A 88 -3.14 -12.36 32.65
N ASP A 89 -3.57 -12.06 33.87
CA ASP A 89 -4.87 -11.43 34.14
C ASP A 89 -4.77 -9.90 34.10
N ALA A 90 -5.78 -9.25 33.50
CA ALA A 90 -5.79 -7.79 33.34
C ALA A 90 -6.05 -7.07 34.67
N ALA A 91 -5.20 -6.10 35.01
CA ALA A 91 -5.47 -5.18 36.10
C ALA A 91 -6.61 -4.22 35.73
N LYS A 92 -7.35 -3.77 36.74
CA LYS A 92 -8.41 -2.78 36.54
C LYS A 92 -7.80 -1.37 36.48
N ILE A 93 -7.79 -0.78 35.29
CA ILE A 93 -7.31 0.59 35.07
C ILE A 93 -8.50 1.55 35.11
N GLY A 94 -8.38 2.62 35.90
CA GLY A 94 -9.32 3.75 35.92
C GLY A 94 -8.98 4.79 34.85
N ASP A 95 -10.00 5.54 34.41
CA ASP A 95 -9.86 6.71 33.53
C ASP A 95 -8.99 6.50 32.27
N SER A 96 -9.02 5.28 31.70
CA SER A 96 -8.21 4.94 30.53
C SER A 96 -8.58 5.83 29.33
N LYS A 97 -7.57 6.47 28.74
CA LYS A 97 -7.71 7.40 27.62
C LYS A 97 -6.62 7.17 26.58
N SER A 98 -7.03 7.10 25.31
CA SER A 98 -6.11 7.10 24.18
C SER A 98 -5.69 8.53 23.83
N VAL A 99 -4.39 8.76 23.72
CA VAL A 99 -3.79 10.04 23.32
C VAL A 99 -3.15 9.87 21.94
N THR A 100 -3.75 10.52 20.93
CA THR A 100 -3.32 10.41 19.53
C THR A 100 -1.85 10.76 19.33
N GLY A 101 -1.12 9.90 18.62
CA GLY A 101 0.31 10.08 18.33
C GLY A 101 1.25 9.83 19.52
N LYS A 102 0.72 9.36 20.66
CA LYS A 102 1.49 9.11 21.88
C LYS A 102 1.26 7.70 22.42
N GLY A 103 0.03 7.35 22.77
CA GLY A 103 -0.30 6.07 23.38
C GLY A 103 -1.61 6.07 24.17
N VAL A 104 -1.61 5.39 25.31
CA VAL A 104 -2.71 5.26 26.27
C VAL A 104 -2.24 5.69 27.67
N GLU A 105 -3.09 6.36 28.43
CA GLU A 105 -2.88 6.71 29.84
C GLU A 105 -4.07 6.27 30.69
N GLY A 106 -3.84 6.03 31.97
CA GLY A 106 -4.87 5.69 32.93
C GLY A 106 -4.36 5.77 34.37
N THR A 107 -5.17 5.28 35.31
CA THR A 107 -4.84 5.26 36.73
C THR A 107 -4.90 3.85 37.31
N PHE A 108 -3.91 3.48 38.10
CA PHE A 108 -3.87 2.22 38.85
C PHE A 108 -3.47 2.50 40.29
N ASP A 109 -4.31 2.12 41.25
CA ASP A 109 -4.12 2.40 42.69
C ASP A 109 -3.71 3.85 43.02
N GLY A 110 -4.29 4.81 42.27
CA GLY A 110 -4.00 6.24 42.42
C GLY A 110 -2.72 6.74 41.75
N ALA A 111 -1.89 5.85 41.18
CA ALA A 111 -0.72 6.20 40.37
C ALA A 111 -1.10 6.43 38.91
N ASN A 112 -0.40 7.34 38.24
CA ASN A 112 -0.56 7.59 36.80
C ASN A 112 0.22 6.53 36.01
N VAL A 113 -0.45 5.80 35.15
CA VAL A 113 0.16 4.79 34.28
C VAL A 113 0.05 5.24 32.82
N ARG A 114 1.15 5.18 32.09
CA ARG A 114 1.21 5.53 30.67
C ARG A 114 1.86 4.41 29.88
N GLY A 115 1.30 4.10 28.73
CA GLY A 115 1.84 3.13 27.78
C GLY A 115 1.86 3.75 26.39
N GLY A 116 3.01 3.83 25.74
CA GLY A 116 3.11 4.52 24.46
C GLY A 116 4.49 4.54 23.86
N ASN A 117 4.67 5.42 22.87
CA ASN A 117 5.99 5.62 22.27
C ASN A 117 6.98 6.19 23.31
N THR A 118 8.25 5.81 23.15
CA THR A 118 9.33 6.16 24.08
C THR A 118 9.64 7.66 24.10
N ARG A 119 9.31 8.39 23.01
CA ARG A 119 9.40 9.85 22.95
C ARG A 119 8.46 10.54 23.93
N TRP A 120 7.22 10.06 24.05
CA TRP A 120 6.27 10.64 25.00
C TRP A 120 6.66 10.33 26.45
N LEU A 121 7.22 9.15 26.68
CA LEU A 121 7.71 8.72 28.00
C LEU A 121 9.10 9.29 28.35
N SER A 122 9.71 10.10 27.48
CA SER A 122 11.07 10.65 27.65
C SER A 122 12.13 9.57 27.94
N ALA A 123 11.97 8.42 27.30
CA ALA A 123 12.73 7.19 27.57
C ALA A 123 13.68 6.79 26.42
N GLU A 124 13.79 7.57 25.34
CA GLU A 124 14.61 7.24 24.16
C GLU A 124 16.11 7.07 24.45
N THR A 125 16.60 7.64 25.56
CA THR A 125 18.01 7.58 25.95
C THR A 125 18.38 6.36 26.77
N LEU A 126 17.39 5.54 27.18
CA LEU A 126 17.65 4.35 27.98
C LEU A 126 18.27 3.23 27.13
N PRO A 127 19.31 2.53 27.61
CA PRO A 127 20.00 1.49 26.86
C PRO A 127 19.05 0.40 26.34
N GLU A 128 18.08 -0.02 27.14
CA GLU A 128 17.13 -1.08 26.82
C GLU A 128 16.22 -0.68 25.66
N VAL A 129 15.87 0.60 25.57
CA VAL A 129 15.09 1.16 24.44
C VAL A 129 15.96 1.25 23.20
N GLN A 130 17.21 1.71 23.33
CA GLN A 130 18.14 1.84 22.21
C GLN A 130 18.48 0.49 21.59
N ASP A 131 18.65 -0.56 22.39
CA ASP A 131 18.93 -1.91 21.91
C ASP A 131 17.78 -2.46 21.06
N LEU A 132 16.53 -2.26 21.49
CA LEU A 132 15.35 -2.68 20.72
C LEU A 132 15.18 -1.85 19.43
N LEU A 133 15.42 -0.54 19.50
CA LEU A 133 15.41 0.33 18.32
C LEU A 133 16.51 -0.06 17.31
N ALA A 134 17.70 -0.43 17.80
CA ALA A 134 18.82 -0.87 16.97
C ALA A 134 18.53 -2.22 16.28
N LYS A 135 17.71 -3.08 16.91
CA LYS A 135 17.16 -4.31 16.29
C LYS A 135 16.07 -4.02 15.24
N GLY A 136 15.67 -2.76 15.05
CA GLY A 136 14.63 -2.35 14.12
C GLY A 136 13.22 -2.70 14.58
N LEU A 137 13.00 -2.79 15.89
CA LEU A 137 11.69 -3.05 16.48
C LEU A 137 10.95 -1.73 16.73
N THR A 138 9.63 -1.77 16.62
CA THR A 138 8.75 -0.69 17.09
C THR A 138 8.66 -0.80 18.61
N VAL A 139 9.06 0.24 19.34
CA VAL A 139 9.18 0.17 20.80
C VAL A 139 8.00 0.81 21.51
N PHE A 140 7.35 0.06 22.40
CA PHE A 140 6.30 0.52 23.28
C PHE A 140 6.79 0.45 24.74
N GLY A 141 6.85 1.59 25.40
CA GLY A 141 7.20 1.66 26.82
C GLY A 141 5.97 1.71 27.71
N VAL A 142 6.13 1.26 28.95
CA VAL A 142 5.14 1.39 30.04
C VAL A 142 5.80 2.06 31.22
N ALA A 143 5.18 3.12 31.73
CA ALA A 143 5.68 3.91 32.85
C ALA A 143 4.61 4.10 33.93
N ILE A 144 5.04 4.11 35.19
CA ILE A 144 4.23 4.49 36.36
C ILE A 144 4.85 5.74 36.99
N ASN A 145 4.07 6.80 37.16
CA ASN A 145 4.52 8.09 37.69
C ASN A 145 5.81 8.59 37.01
N ASP A 146 5.84 8.53 35.68
CA ASP A 146 6.98 8.90 34.81
C ASP A 146 8.25 8.03 34.96
N GLN A 147 8.20 6.95 35.74
CA GLN A 147 9.26 5.94 35.81
C GLN A 147 8.95 4.77 34.88
N LEU A 148 9.83 4.49 33.93
CA LEU A 148 9.69 3.37 33.00
C LEU A 148 9.86 2.03 33.74
N ILE A 149 8.89 1.13 33.57
CA ILE A 149 8.83 -0.18 34.25
C ILE A 149 8.97 -1.36 33.28
N ALA A 150 8.55 -1.19 32.03
CA ALA A 150 8.66 -2.22 31.00
C ALA A 150 8.78 -1.59 29.61
N VAL A 151 9.38 -2.36 28.70
CA VAL A 151 9.58 -2.02 27.30
C VAL A 151 9.28 -3.24 26.44
N PHE A 152 8.43 -3.07 25.44
CA PHE A 152 8.05 -4.11 24.50
C PHE A 152 8.55 -3.73 23.11
N GLY A 153 9.37 -4.59 22.52
CA GLY A 153 9.78 -4.51 21.13
C GLY A 153 8.82 -5.30 20.26
N LEU A 154 8.09 -4.60 19.39
CA LEU A 154 7.17 -5.20 18.44
C LEU A 154 7.82 -5.31 17.07
N SER A 155 7.52 -6.39 16.37
CA SER A 155 7.90 -6.59 14.98
C SER A 155 6.66 -6.86 14.14
N ASP A 156 6.74 -6.46 12.88
CA ASP A 156 5.77 -6.82 11.85
C ASP A 156 6.45 -7.74 10.83
N CYS A 157 5.73 -8.77 10.39
CA CYS A 157 6.25 -9.70 9.41
C CYS A 157 6.11 -9.11 8.01
N LEU A 158 7.16 -9.25 7.19
CA LEU A 158 7.08 -8.95 5.77
C LEU A 158 6.03 -9.86 5.11
N ARG A 159 5.29 -9.32 4.13
CA ARG A 159 4.44 -10.20 3.33
C ARG A 159 5.29 -11.22 2.58
N PRO A 160 4.83 -12.47 2.43
CA PRO A 160 5.59 -13.52 1.74
C PRO A 160 5.98 -13.14 0.31
N ASP A 161 5.18 -12.30 -0.35
CA ASP A 161 5.39 -11.89 -1.73
C ASP A 161 6.16 -10.56 -1.88
N SER A 162 6.35 -9.78 -0.81
CA SER A 162 7.03 -8.47 -0.86
C SER A 162 8.39 -8.55 -1.52
N HIS A 163 9.22 -9.53 -1.15
CA HIS A 163 10.55 -9.70 -1.75
C HIS A 163 10.47 -9.97 -3.27
N SER A 164 9.55 -10.84 -3.69
CA SER A 164 9.37 -11.19 -5.11
C SER A 164 8.91 -9.98 -5.94
N VAL A 165 7.98 -9.18 -5.41
CA VAL A 165 7.44 -8.01 -6.09
C VAL A 165 8.48 -6.90 -6.19
N VAL A 166 9.21 -6.60 -5.11
CA VAL A 166 10.28 -5.60 -5.11
C VAL A 166 11.37 -5.99 -6.12
N THR A 167 11.77 -7.25 -6.13
CA THR A 167 12.77 -7.77 -7.08
C THR A 167 12.30 -7.59 -8.54
N GLU A 168 11.03 -7.90 -8.82
CA GLU A 168 10.48 -7.80 -10.16
C GLU A 168 10.32 -6.34 -10.63
N LEU A 169 9.91 -5.44 -9.73
CA LEU A 169 9.90 -4.01 -10.00
C LEU A 169 11.29 -3.46 -10.31
N GLN A 170 12.31 -3.86 -9.54
CA GLN A 170 13.71 -3.48 -9.78
C GLN A 170 14.22 -3.99 -11.14
N LYS A 171 13.91 -5.24 -11.52
CA LYS A 171 14.24 -5.80 -12.84
C LYS A 171 13.63 -5.01 -13.99
N ARG A 172 12.46 -4.42 -13.77
CA ARG A 172 11.75 -3.55 -14.73
C ARG A 172 12.29 -2.11 -14.75
N ASN A 173 13.37 -1.82 -14.01
CA ASN A 173 13.94 -0.49 -13.82
C ASN A 173 12.96 0.52 -13.21
N ILE A 174 12.03 0.04 -12.37
CA ILE A 174 11.10 0.88 -11.63
C ILE A 174 11.76 1.21 -10.28
N ALA A 175 11.91 2.50 -9.98
CA ALA A 175 12.46 2.94 -8.72
C ALA A 175 11.48 2.68 -7.57
N ILE A 176 12.00 2.36 -6.39
CA ILE A 176 11.20 2.00 -5.22
C ILE A 176 11.58 2.87 -4.05
N SER A 177 10.59 3.38 -3.32
CA SER A 177 10.75 4.10 -2.06
C SER A 177 9.86 3.56 -0.97
N ILE A 178 10.29 3.73 0.28
CA ILE A 178 9.47 3.46 1.47
C ILE A 178 9.26 4.77 2.21
N VAL A 179 8.01 5.09 2.52
CA VAL A 179 7.64 6.25 3.32
C VAL A 179 6.69 5.82 4.43
N SER A 180 7.13 5.91 5.69
CA SER A 180 6.38 5.40 6.82
C SER A 180 6.44 6.35 8.03
N GLY A 181 5.42 6.27 8.88
CA GLY A 181 5.37 6.95 10.18
C GLY A 181 6.19 6.28 11.28
N ASP A 182 6.67 5.06 11.03
CA ASP A 182 7.41 4.25 11.99
C ASP A 182 8.84 4.78 12.24
N ASP A 183 9.47 4.28 13.30
CA ASP A 183 10.83 4.61 13.68
C ASP A 183 11.88 4.21 12.62
N THR A 184 12.95 4.98 12.56
CA THR A 184 14.02 4.84 11.55
C THR A 184 14.57 3.42 11.48
N GLY A 185 14.91 2.79 12.62
CA GLY A 185 15.43 1.43 12.64
C GLY A 185 14.47 0.40 12.04
N ALA A 186 13.17 0.52 12.29
CA ALA A 186 12.17 -0.41 11.76
C ALA A 186 11.98 -0.29 10.25
N VAL A 187 11.95 0.95 9.74
CA VAL A 187 11.82 1.19 8.30
C VAL A 187 13.10 0.78 7.56
N GLU A 188 14.27 1.10 8.10
CA GLU A 188 15.57 0.71 7.52
C GLU A 188 15.79 -0.80 7.53
N ALA A 189 15.36 -1.50 8.60
CA ALA A 189 15.44 -2.96 8.64
C ALA A 189 14.60 -3.62 7.54
N VAL A 190 13.39 -3.11 7.28
CA VAL A 190 12.54 -3.57 6.16
C VAL A 190 13.20 -3.25 4.81
N ALA A 191 13.71 -2.02 4.65
CA ALA A 191 14.38 -1.61 3.42
C ALA A 191 15.60 -2.48 3.12
N ALA A 192 16.43 -2.77 4.12
CA ALA A 192 17.61 -3.62 4.00
C ALA A 192 17.24 -5.05 3.59
N LYS A 193 16.21 -5.64 4.21
CA LYS A 193 15.70 -6.98 3.86
C LYS A 193 15.17 -7.06 2.42
N LEU A 194 14.67 -5.96 1.88
CA LEU A 194 14.12 -5.87 0.51
C LEU A 194 15.13 -5.30 -0.50
N GLY A 195 16.35 -4.96 -0.09
CA GLY A 195 17.37 -4.38 -0.98
C GLY A 195 17.00 -3.00 -1.52
N ILE A 196 16.25 -2.19 -0.76
CA ILE A 196 15.85 -0.84 -1.13
C ILE A 196 16.91 0.16 -0.59
N PRO A 197 17.45 1.07 -1.42
CA PRO A 197 18.51 1.97 -1.00
C PRO A 197 18.03 2.96 0.06
N ALA A 198 18.87 3.22 1.07
CA ALA A 198 18.55 4.13 2.17
C ALA A 198 18.18 5.56 1.71
N SER A 199 18.70 6.01 0.57
CA SER A 199 18.34 7.31 -0.03
C SER A 199 16.84 7.43 -0.35
N HIS A 200 16.17 6.30 -0.59
CA HIS A 200 14.75 6.19 -0.93
C HIS A 200 13.86 5.83 0.27
N VAL A 201 14.42 5.85 1.48
CA VAL A 201 13.70 5.55 2.72
C VAL A 201 13.40 6.84 3.48
N ARG A 202 12.16 6.99 3.94
CA ARG A 202 11.74 8.06 4.84
C ARG A 202 10.93 7.47 6.00
N SER A 203 11.43 7.68 7.21
CA SER A 203 10.84 7.24 8.47
C SER A 203 10.24 8.42 9.24
N ARG A 204 9.40 8.14 10.23
CA ARG A 204 8.77 9.14 11.11
C ARG A 204 7.99 10.21 10.35
N CYS A 205 7.45 9.87 9.18
CA CYS A 205 6.69 10.79 8.34
C CYS A 205 5.25 10.96 8.82
N THR A 206 4.80 12.20 8.93
CA THR A 206 3.38 12.54 9.09
C THR A 206 2.63 12.40 7.75
N PRO A 207 1.28 12.37 7.73
CA PRO A 207 0.51 12.40 6.49
C PRO A 207 0.86 13.57 5.56
N GLY A 208 1.22 14.73 6.13
CA GLY A 208 1.68 15.89 5.36
C GLY A 208 3.04 15.67 4.71
N ASP A 209 3.98 15.03 5.43
CA ASP A 209 5.30 14.71 4.89
C ASP A 209 5.21 13.72 3.71
N LYS A 210 4.29 12.75 3.78
CA LYS A 210 4.03 11.82 2.67
C LYS A 210 3.59 12.56 1.40
N GLN A 211 2.70 13.55 1.53
CA GLN A 211 2.25 14.38 0.41
C GLN A 211 3.38 15.20 -0.18
N VAL A 212 4.19 15.86 0.66
CA VAL A 212 5.33 16.65 0.20
C VAL A 212 6.34 15.78 -0.54
N TYR A 213 6.61 14.57 -0.02
CA TYR A 213 7.49 13.62 -0.67
C TYR A 213 6.99 13.21 -2.06
N LEU A 214 5.71 12.83 -2.17
CA LEU A 214 5.09 12.47 -3.44
C LEU A 214 5.11 13.65 -4.43
N LYS A 215 4.73 14.85 -3.97
CA LYS A 215 4.73 16.05 -4.80
C LYS A 215 6.12 16.38 -5.35
N ASN A 216 7.16 16.23 -4.54
CA ASN A 216 8.54 16.44 -4.99
C ASN A 216 8.97 15.38 -6.00
N LEU A 217 8.52 14.14 -5.84
CA LEU A 217 8.84 13.06 -6.76
C LEU A 217 8.12 13.24 -8.12
N MET A 218 6.88 13.72 -8.08
CA MET A 218 6.03 14.02 -9.23
C MET A 218 6.34 15.38 -9.88
N ALA A 219 7.25 16.18 -9.32
CA ALA A 219 7.66 17.47 -9.92
C ALA A 219 8.35 17.28 -11.28
N ASP A 220 8.89 16.10 -11.54
CA ASP A 220 9.35 15.69 -12.87
C ASP A 220 8.17 15.10 -13.65
N GLU A 221 7.65 15.83 -14.64
CA GLU A 221 6.50 15.42 -15.47
C GLU A 221 6.73 14.09 -16.21
N LYS A 222 7.97 13.60 -16.31
CA LYS A 222 8.27 12.31 -16.93
C LYS A 222 8.07 11.14 -15.98
N LYS A 223 7.95 11.38 -14.67
CA LYS A 223 7.78 10.34 -13.67
C LYS A 223 6.30 10.13 -13.39
N VAL A 224 5.84 8.92 -13.67
CA VAL A 224 4.58 8.41 -13.13
C VAL A 224 4.86 7.68 -11.84
N VAL A 225 4.18 8.09 -10.77
CA VAL A 225 4.34 7.60 -9.40
C VAL A 225 3.12 6.82 -8.94
N ILE A 226 3.31 5.57 -8.56
CA ILE A 226 2.34 4.80 -7.78
C ILE A 226 2.60 5.06 -6.29
N PHE A 227 1.55 5.29 -5.51
CA PHE A 227 1.60 5.16 -4.05
C PHE A 227 0.74 3.98 -3.59
N CYS A 228 1.30 3.11 -2.74
CA CYS A 228 0.63 1.96 -2.16
C CYS A 228 0.48 2.13 -0.65
N GLY A 229 -0.74 1.99 -0.14
CA GLY A 229 -1.05 2.13 1.28
C GLY A 229 -2.34 1.38 1.67
N ASP A 230 -2.58 1.25 2.98
CA ASP A 230 -3.75 0.60 3.56
C ASP A 230 -4.47 1.51 4.59
N GLY A 231 -3.78 2.51 5.16
CA GLY A 231 -4.28 3.27 6.29
C GLY A 231 -5.20 4.45 5.92
N THR A 232 -6.04 4.86 6.88
CA THR A 232 -6.73 6.17 6.85
C THR A 232 -5.74 7.33 6.68
N ASN A 233 -4.56 7.21 7.30
CA ASN A 233 -3.47 8.18 7.23
C ASN A 233 -2.88 8.33 5.81
N ASP A 234 -3.13 7.35 4.95
CA ASP A 234 -2.62 7.28 3.59
C ASP A 234 -3.60 7.81 2.55
N ALA A 235 -4.86 8.07 2.93
CA ALA A 235 -5.91 8.48 2.00
C ALA A 235 -5.51 9.71 1.16
N VAL A 236 -4.83 10.68 1.77
CA VAL A 236 -4.38 11.89 1.04
C VAL A 236 -3.19 11.60 0.12
N ALA A 237 -2.28 10.71 0.53
CA ALA A 237 -1.16 10.28 -0.31
C ALA A 237 -1.65 9.44 -1.51
N LEU A 238 -2.63 8.56 -1.28
CA LEU A 238 -3.31 7.77 -2.31
C LEU A 238 -3.98 8.67 -3.35
N ALA A 239 -4.70 9.72 -2.92
CA ALA A 239 -5.36 10.65 -3.83
C ALA A 239 -4.41 11.61 -4.57
N GLN A 240 -3.20 11.84 -4.03
CA GLN A 240 -2.21 12.75 -4.59
C GLN A 240 -1.33 12.11 -5.66
N ALA A 241 -1.08 10.79 -5.57
CA ALA A 241 -0.25 10.06 -6.53
C ALA A 241 -0.91 10.01 -7.91
N ASP A 242 -0.12 9.75 -8.97
CA ASP A 242 -0.70 9.53 -10.31
C ASP A 242 -1.63 8.32 -10.34
N ILE A 243 -1.32 7.31 -9.50
CA ILE A 243 -2.15 6.15 -9.26
C ILE A 243 -2.05 5.76 -7.78
N GLY A 244 -3.15 5.93 -7.06
CA GLY A 244 -3.30 5.41 -5.70
C GLY A 244 -3.72 3.94 -5.70
N VAL A 245 -2.95 3.08 -5.05
CA VAL A 245 -3.23 1.64 -4.91
C VAL A 245 -3.51 1.31 -3.44
N HIS A 246 -4.76 0.92 -3.16
CA HIS A 246 -5.18 0.52 -1.82
C HIS A 246 -5.10 -1.00 -1.61
N MET A 247 -4.55 -1.41 -0.46
CA MET A 247 -4.56 -2.80 0.01
C MET A 247 -5.84 -3.08 0.79
N ASN A 248 -6.61 -4.12 0.44
CA ASN A 248 -7.90 -4.46 1.07
C ASN A 248 -7.85 -4.84 2.58
N SER A 249 -6.69 -4.80 3.24
CA SER A 249 -6.59 -4.86 4.71
C SER A 249 -6.88 -3.51 5.38
N GLY A 250 -7.12 -2.47 4.59
CA GLY A 250 -7.22 -1.08 5.02
C GLY A 250 -8.62 -0.54 5.32
N SER A 251 -8.70 0.75 5.61
CA SER A 251 -9.95 1.46 5.96
C SER A 251 -10.81 1.86 4.75
N ASP A 252 -12.13 1.96 4.94
CA ASP A 252 -13.09 2.40 3.90
C ASP A 252 -12.73 3.78 3.29
N VAL A 253 -12.12 4.66 4.07
CA VAL A 253 -11.69 5.99 3.64
C VAL A 253 -10.57 5.89 2.62
N ALA A 254 -9.57 5.05 2.87
CA ALA A 254 -8.43 4.83 1.97
C ALA A 254 -8.87 4.10 0.69
N GLN A 255 -9.79 3.14 0.80
CA GLN A 255 -10.41 2.50 -0.37
C GLN A 255 -11.16 3.50 -1.26
N THR A 256 -11.82 4.50 -0.67
CA THR A 256 -12.56 5.51 -1.44
C THR A 256 -11.61 6.46 -2.17
N ALA A 257 -10.47 6.81 -1.57
CA ALA A 257 -9.47 7.71 -2.15
C ALA A 257 -8.65 7.07 -3.28
N ALA A 258 -8.48 5.75 -3.30
CA ALA A 258 -7.63 5.07 -4.27
C ALA A 258 -8.28 4.88 -5.66
N ASP A 259 -7.43 4.86 -6.69
CA ASP A 259 -7.76 4.55 -8.09
C ASP A 259 -7.85 3.06 -8.36
N VAL A 260 -7.07 2.27 -7.63
CA VAL A 260 -6.97 0.82 -7.77
C VAL A 260 -7.05 0.18 -6.39
N VAL A 261 -7.82 -0.90 -6.28
CA VAL A 261 -7.96 -1.67 -5.04
C VAL A 261 -7.49 -3.10 -5.27
N LEU A 262 -6.55 -3.57 -4.46
CA LEU A 262 -6.11 -4.96 -4.44
C LEU A 262 -7.01 -5.75 -3.48
N VAL A 263 -7.95 -6.52 -4.04
CA VAL A 263 -8.97 -7.25 -3.28
C VAL A 263 -8.36 -8.34 -2.41
N ARG A 264 -7.24 -8.91 -2.85
CA ARG A 264 -6.47 -9.89 -2.09
C ARG A 264 -5.31 -9.19 -1.38
N PRO A 265 -4.90 -9.65 -0.18
CA PRO A 265 -3.72 -9.14 0.52
C PRO A 265 -2.41 -9.61 -0.15
N TYR A 266 -2.32 -9.45 -1.46
CA TYR A 266 -1.24 -9.89 -2.34
C TYR A 266 -0.72 -8.69 -3.13
N LEU A 267 0.50 -8.28 -2.81
CA LEU A 267 1.20 -7.14 -3.39
C LEU A 267 1.50 -7.33 -4.88
N GLY A 268 1.59 -8.59 -5.34
CA GLY A 268 1.77 -8.90 -6.76
C GLY A 268 0.62 -8.41 -7.66
N GLY A 269 -0.50 -7.94 -7.09
CA GLY A 269 -1.51 -7.19 -7.85
C GLY A 269 -0.96 -5.93 -8.54
N ILE A 270 0.12 -5.32 -8.02
CA ILE A 270 0.82 -4.19 -8.67
C ILE A 270 1.44 -4.64 -10.00
N LEU A 271 2.07 -5.81 -10.04
CA LEU A 271 2.65 -6.35 -11.28
C LEU A 271 1.56 -6.65 -12.31
N VAL A 272 0.43 -7.23 -11.86
CA VAL A 272 -0.74 -7.45 -12.70
C VAL A 272 -1.28 -6.14 -13.27
N LEU A 273 -1.36 -5.09 -12.45
CA LEU A 273 -1.77 -3.74 -12.87
C LEU A 273 -0.88 -3.22 -14.01
N LEU A 274 0.45 -3.30 -13.87
CA LEU A 274 1.42 -2.84 -14.88
C LEU A 274 1.29 -3.64 -16.20
N ASP A 275 1.27 -4.97 -16.10
CA ASP A 275 1.20 -5.86 -17.26
C ASP A 275 -0.12 -5.70 -18.02
N LEU A 276 -1.23 -5.60 -17.28
CA LEU A 276 -2.56 -5.44 -17.87
C LEU A 276 -2.73 -4.08 -18.53
N SER A 277 -2.18 -3.01 -17.93
CA SER A 277 -2.16 -1.68 -18.54
C SER A 277 -1.45 -1.70 -19.89
N LYS A 278 -0.25 -2.31 -19.95
CA LYS A 278 0.50 -2.48 -21.20
C LYS A 278 -0.28 -3.30 -22.22
N ALA A 279 -0.89 -4.41 -21.81
CA ALA A 279 -1.67 -5.28 -22.69
C ALA A 279 -2.95 -4.60 -23.23
N ALA A 280 -3.64 -3.81 -22.39
CA ALA A 280 -4.83 -3.07 -22.77
C ALA A 280 -4.50 -1.98 -23.79
N LEU A 281 -3.41 -1.22 -23.56
CA LEU A 281 -3.05 -0.13 -24.46
C LEU A 281 -2.53 -0.57 -25.82
N HIS A 282 -1.82 -1.68 -25.93
CA HIS A 282 -1.48 -2.24 -27.25
C HIS A 282 -2.73 -2.53 -28.08
N ARG A 283 -3.80 -3.02 -27.45
CA ARG A 283 -5.08 -3.31 -28.12
C ARG A 283 -5.86 -2.05 -28.45
N ILE A 284 -5.81 -1.04 -27.57
CA ILE A 284 -6.41 0.28 -27.84
C ILE A 284 -5.71 0.94 -29.03
N PHE A 285 -4.38 0.92 -29.08
CA PHE A 285 -3.61 1.45 -30.20
C PHE A 285 -3.93 0.71 -31.51
N PHE A 286 -4.00 -0.63 -31.46
CA PHE A 286 -4.44 -1.42 -32.62
C PHE A 286 -5.83 -1.00 -33.12
N ASN A 287 -6.80 -0.81 -32.22
CA ASN A 287 -8.15 -0.37 -32.59
C ASN A 287 -8.13 0.99 -33.30
N PHE A 288 -7.34 1.94 -32.80
CA PHE A 288 -7.19 3.25 -33.43
C PHE A 288 -6.50 3.16 -34.80
N ALA A 289 -5.42 2.38 -34.90
CA ALA A 289 -4.71 2.19 -36.17
C ALA A 289 -5.62 1.53 -37.22
N TRP A 290 -6.36 0.49 -36.84
CA TRP A 290 -7.31 -0.18 -37.73
C TRP A 290 -8.45 0.74 -38.16
N SER A 291 -9.06 1.45 -37.21
CA SER A 291 -10.13 2.41 -37.49
C SER A 291 -9.63 3.52 -38.44
N PHE A 292 -8.42 4.03 -38.23
CA PHE A 292 -7.81 5.02 -39.11
C PHE A 292 -7.60 4.48 -40.53
N VAL A 293 -7.01 3.30 -40.67
CA VAL A 293 -6.75 2.67 -41.98
C VAL A 293 -8.06 2.40 -42.72
N TYR A 294 -9.05 1.82 -42.04
CA TYR A 294 -10.35 1.54 -42.64
C TYR A 294 -11.07 2.82 -43.07
N ASN A 295 -11.16 3.82 -42.20
CA ASN A 295 -11.85 5.08 -42.50
C ASN A 295 -11.15 5.86 -43.61
N LEU A 296 -9.82 5.92 -43.61
CA LEU A 296 -9.05 6.55 -44.68
C LEU A 296 -9.33 5.87 -46.02
N PHE A 297 -9.31 4.54 -46.06
CA PHE A 297 -9.60 3.78 -47.27
C PHE A 297 -11.04 4.01 -47.77
N ALA A 298 -12.02 4.00 -46.86
CA ALA A 298 -13.42 4.25 -47.19
C ALA A 298 -13.64 5.67 -47.75
N ILE A 299 -13.00 6.68 -47.16
CA ILE A 299 -13.06 8.07 -47.65
C ILE A 299 -12.42 8.19 -49.03
N LEU A 300 -11.25 7.58 -49.25
CA LEU A 300 -10.59 7.61 -50.56
C LEU A 300 -11.44 6.95 -51.66
N LEU A 301 -12.10 5.83 -51.36
CA LEU A 301 -13.05 5.20 -52.26
C LEU A 301 -14.25 6.10 -52.56
N ALA A 302 -14.84 6.73 -51.53
CA ALA A 302 -15.98 7.62 -51.69
C ALA A 302 -15.64 8.91 -52.45
N ALA A 303 -14.44 9.47 -52.21
CA ALA A 303 -13.92 10.65 -52.90
C ALA A 303 -13.53 10.36 -54.37
N GLY A 304 -13.56 9.09 -54.80
CA GLY A 304 -13.26 8.71 -56.17
C GLY A 304 -11.77 8.67 -56.50
N ALA A 305 -10.90 8.51 -55.50
CA ALA A 305 -9.46 8.29 -55.72
C ALA A 305 -9.20 7.05 -56.60
N PHE A 306 -10.14 6.09 -56.58
CA PHE A 306 -10.12 4.90 -57.44
C PHE A 306 -11.22 4.99 -58.49
N VAL A 307 -10.84 5.34 -59.72
CA VAL A 307 -11.79 5.62 -60.83
C VAL A 307 -12.69 4.41 -61.16
N ASN A 308 -12.17 3.19 -60.99
CA ASN A 308 -12.89 1.93 -61.31
C ASN A 308 -13.44 1.20 -60.08
N ALA A 309 -13.26 1.71 -58.86
CA ALA A 309 -13.71 1.05 -57.64
C ALA A 309 -14.50 2.04 -56.78
N ARG A 310 -15.84 1.94 -56.84
CA ARG A 310 -16.76 2.69 -55.97
C ARG A 310 -17.64 1.71 -55.22
N ILE A 311 -17.81 1.95 -53.92
CA ILE A 311 -18.75 1.19 -53.09
C ILE A 311 -20.09 1.94 -53.12
N PRO A 312 -21.18 1.33 -53.65
CA PRO A 312 -22.50 1.95 -53.58
C PRO A 312 -22.92 2.22 -52.12
N PRO A 313 -23.55 3.37 -51.81
CA PRO A 313 -23.88 3.77 -50.43
C PRO A 313 -24.66 2.72 -49.63
N GLN A 314 -25.48 1.91 -50.28
CA GLN A 314 -26.24 0.82 -49.66
C GLN A 314 -25.36 -0.26 -48.99
N TYR A 315 -24.08 -0.36 -49.37
CA TYR A 315 -23.12 -1.30 -48.77
C TYR A 315 -22.24 -0.66 -47.68
N ALA A 316 -22.38 0.64 -47.41
CA ALA A 316 -21.56 1.32 -46.41
C ALA A 316 -21.75 0.71 -45.00
N GLY A 317 -22.98 0.36 -44.63
CA GLY A 317 -23.27 -0.30 -43.35
C GLY A 317 -22.68 -1.72 -43.24
N LEU A 318 -22.58 -2.46 -44.34
CA LEU A 318 -21.86 -3.75 -44.36
C LEU A 318 -20.34 -3.55 -44.23
N GLY A 319 -19.81 -2.46 -44.78
CA GLY A 319 -18.43 -2.06 -44.57
C GLY A 319 -18.12 -1.78 -43.09
N GLU A 320 -19.06 -1.18 -42.35
CA GLU A 320 -18.86 -0.88 -40.92
C GLU A 320 -18.60 -2.16 -40.09
N ILE A 321 -19.18 -3.29 -40.48
CA ILE A 321 -18.90 -4.60 -39.84
C ILE A 321 -17.42 -4.99 -39.99
N VAL A 322 -16.80 -4.69 -41.14
CA VAL A 322 -15.37 -4.94 -41.39
C VAL A 322 -14.49 -4.09 -40.47
N SER A 323 -14.96 -2.91 -40.07
CA SER A 323 -14.27 -2.06 -39.09
C SER A 323 -14.45 -2.60 -37.65
N VAL A 324 -15.68 -2.96 -37.28
CA VAL A 324 -16.06 -3.25 -35.88
C VAL A 324 -15.66 -4.66 -35.43
N VAL A 325 -15.78 -5.69 -36.29
CA VAL A 325 -15.51 -7.09 -35.90
C VAL A 325 -14.07 -7.29 -35.41
N PRO A 326 -13.01 -6.83 -36.11
CA PRO A 326 -11.63 -6.95 -35.63
C PRO A 326 -11.41 -6.27 -34.28
N VAL A 327 -12.03 -5.10 -34.06
CA VAL A 327 -11.96 -4.33 -32.81
C VAL A 327 -12.59 -5.12 -31.65
N ILE A 328 -13.69 -5.83 -31.88
CA ILE A 328 -14.31 -6.72 -30.89
C ILE A 328 -13.42 -7.92 -30.60
N LEU A 329 -12.92 -8.59 -31.63
CA LEU A 329 -12.11 -9.80 -31.47
C LEU A 329 -10.81 -9.52 -30.70
N ILE A 330 -10.10 -8.43 -31.01
CA ILE A 330 -8.86 -8.07 -30.32
C ILE A 330 -9.12 -7.69 -28.85
N ALA A 331 -10.26 -7.05 -28.58
CA ALA A 331 -10.66 -6.70 -27.22
C ALA A 331 -11.01 -7.95 -26.41
N LEU A 332 -11.74 -8.91 -27.00
CA LEU A 332 -12.05 -10.20 -26.38
C LEU A 332 -10.81 -11.06 -26.16
N HIS A 333 -9.81 -10.97 -27.04
CA HIS A 333 -8.54 -11.67 -26.90
C HIS A 333 -7.80 -11.30 -25.60
N LEU A 334 -8.08 -10.13 -24.99
CA LEU A 334 -7.56 -9.76 -23.67
C LEU A 334 -8.00 -10.73 -22.55
N ARG A 335 -9.08 -11.50 -22.74
CA ARG A 335 -9.54 -12.51 -21.77
C ARG A 335 -8.54 -13.65 -21.56
N TRP A 336 -7.62 -13.87 -22.51
CA TRP A 336 -6.53 -14.85 -22.39
C TRP A 336 -5.21 -14.24 -21.95
N PHE A 337 -5.27 -13.09 -21.28
CA PHE A 337 -4.12 -12.46 -20.64
C PHE A 337 -3.35 -13.47 -19.76
N LYS A 338 -2.04 -13.57 -19.99
CA LYS A 338 -1.10 -14.33 -19.16
C LYS A 338 -0.18 -13.33 -18.46
N ARG A 339 0.18 -13.64 -17.21
CA ARG A 339 1.17 -12.87 -16.45
C ARG A 339 2.54 -13.06 -17.09
N GLU A 340 3.33 -11.99 -17.16
CA GLU A 340 4.68 -12.04 -17.75
C GLU A 340 5.77 -12.46 -16.75
N TYR A 341 5.41 -12.91 -15.54
CA TYR A 341 6.32 -13.25 -14.44
C TYR A 341 5.90 -14.52 -13.68
#